data_AF-A0A4D7DAF7-F1
#
_entry.id   AF-A0A4D7DAF7-F1
#
_cell.length_a   1.000
_cell.length_b   1.000
_cell.length_c   1.000
_cell.angle_alpha   90.00
_cell.angle_beta   90.00
_cell.angle_gamma   90.00
#
_symmetry.space_group_name_H-M   'P 1'
#
loop_
_entity.id
_entity.type
_entity.pdbx_description
1 polymer ?
#
loop_
_entity_poly.entity_id
_entity_poly.type
_entity_poly.pdbx_seq_one_letter_code
_entity_poly.pdbx_strand_id
1 'polypeptide(L)'
;MLSEEQRRLLGRFIRSHRERVTPSVPTRRRRTPGLRREELAALAGIGVTWCAWIEQGRDIRVSPEALARLANALALTPAERAYLFELAGRRDPDAPRSEPMPQAPRSVRALVEAQAHPAYGLDRLWNACCWNAAAEHLFSGWLGPGQQKNLLRYTFTEPSARTLLPDWEDRAARLLAEFRADYARALDDAAMAQLVAEMKAESALFRRLWDAQSVSVREGGQRTFLHPLDGPLAYEQHTFIPAERVDYKLVVLFPGTGG
;
A
#
# COMPACT_ATOMS: atom_id res chain seq x y z
N MET A 1 -17.35 5.97 -5.47
CA MET A 1 -17.95 5.11 -6.52
C MET A 1 -17.08 5.20 -7.76
N LEU A 2 -17.04 4.17 -8.61
CA LEU A 2 -16.29 4.25 -9.88
C LEU A 2 -16.88 5.33 -10.78
N SER A 3 -16.04 6.02 -11.55
CA SER A 3 -16.52 6.91 -12.60
C SER A 3 -17.20 6.11 -13.72
N GLU A 4 -18.05 6.75 -14.51
CA GLU A 4 -18.68 6.08 -15.66
C GLU A 4 -17.63 5.55 -16.65
N GLU A 5 -16.57 6.32 -16.90
CA GLU A 5 -15.50 5.88 -17.78
C GLU A 5 -14.73 4.68 -17.21
N GLN A 6 -14.46 4.65 -15.90
CA GLN A 6 -13.87 3.48 -15.26
C GLN A 6 -14.73 2.23 -15.41
N ARG A 7 -16.06 2.34 -15.22
CA ARG A 7 -16.99 1.22 -15.43
C ARG A 7 -16.98 0.73 -16.88
N ARG A 8 -16.93 1.65 -17.85
CA ARG A 8 -16.81 1.29 -19.28
C ARG A 8 -15.49 0.64 -19.63
N LEU A 9 -14.38 1.07 -19.02
CA LEU A 9 -13.06 0.45 -19.19
C LEU A 9 -13.06 -0.98 -18.61
N LEU A 10 -13.57 -1.17 -17.40
CA LEU A 10 -13.73 -2.48 -16.77
C LEU A 10 -14.55 -3.45 -17.63
N GLY A 11 -15.70 -2.99 -18.13
CA GLY A 11 -16.57 -3.79 -19.00
C GLY A 11 -15.91 -4.18 -20.31
N ARG A 12 -15.19 -3.25 -20.96
CA ARG A 12 -14.40 -3.51 -22.18
C ARG A 12 -13.28 -4.51 -21.92
N PHE A 13 -12.58 -4.38 -20.79
CA PHE A 13 -11.49 -5.28 -20.41
C PHE A 13 -12.00 -6.73 -20.26
N ILE A 14 -13.05 -6.94 -19.46
CA ILE A 14 -13.64 -8.27 -19.24
C ILE A 14 -14.13 -8.88 -20.56
N ARG A 15 -14.85 -8.09 -21.37
CA ARG A 15 -15.34 -8.55 -22.68
C ARG A 15 -14.21 -8.99 -23.59
N SER A 16 -13.15 -8.19 -23.68
CA SER A 16 -12.00 -8.44 -24.55
C SER A 16 -11.26 -9.73 -24.17
N HIS A 17 -11.10 -10.00 -22.87
CA HIS A 17 -10.47 -11.25 -22.41
C HIS A 17 -11.40 -12.45 -22.58
N ARG A 18 -12.70 -12.30 -22.27
CA ARG A 18 -13.69 -13.36 -22.49
C ARG A 18 -13.69 -13.87 -23.93
N GLU A 19 -13.62 -12.94 -24.89
CA GLU A 19 -13.62 -13.26 -26.32
C GLU A 19 -12.32 -13.93 -26.82
N ARG A 20 -11.23 -13.90 -26.02
CA ARG A 20 -9.93 -14.55 -26.33
C ARG A 20 -9.75 -15.91 -25.65
N VAL A 21 -10.38 -16.14 -24.49
CA VAL A 21 -10.18 -17.38 -23.72
C VAL A 21 -10.75 -18.59 -24.47
N THR A 22 -9.92 -19.60 -24.68
CA THR A 22 -10.33 -20.85 -25.34
C THR A 22 -11.26 -21.66 -24.43
N PRO A 23 -12.48 -22.01 -24.90
CA PRO A 23 -13.40 -22.84 -24.13
C PRO A 23 -12.86 -24.26 -23.91
N SER A 24 -13.09 -24.83 -22.73
CA SER A 24 -12.67 -26.21 -22.41
C SER A 24 -13.45 -27.29 -23.16
N VAL A 25 -14.66 -26.97 -23.66
CA VAL A 25 -15.51 -27.91 -24.42
C VAL A 25 -15.64 -27.45 -25.89
N PRO A 26 -15.02 -28.16 -26.85
CA PRO A 26 -15.15 -27.87 -28.26
C PRO A 26 -16.58 -28.19 -28.73
N THR A 27 -17.27 -27.20 -29.29
CA THR A 27 -18.60 -27.38 -29.90
C THR A 27 -18.55 -26.98 -31.36
N ARG A 28 -19.08 -27.84 -32.24
CA ARG A 28 -18.92 -27.80 -33.71
C ARG A 28 -19.43 -26.54 -34.43
N ARG A 29 -20.20 -25.66 -33.79
CA ARG A 29 -20.66 -24.38 -34.35
C ARG A 29 -20.69 -23.28 -33.27
N ARG A 30 -19.67 -22.43 -33.22
CA ARG A 30 -19.64 -21.22 -32.38
C ARG A 30 -19.50 -19.98 -33.25
N ARG A 31 -20.34 -18.96 -32.98
CA ARG A 31 -20.26 -17.61 -33.60
C ARG A 31 -19.23 -16.70 -32.89
N THR A 32 -18.83 -17.04 -31.67
CA THR A 32 -17.85 -16.31 -30.87
C THR A 32 -16.66 -17.23 -30.62
N PRO A 33 -15.42 -16.84 -30.96
CA PRO A 33 -14.24 -17.69 -30.79
C PRO A 33 -13.97 -18.07 -29.33
N GLY A 34 -14.13 -17.12 -28.40
CA GLY A 34 -13.92 -17.34 -26.97
C GLY A 34 -15.17 -17.78 -26.19
N LEU A 35 -15.13 -17.57 -24.87
CA LEU A 35 -16.23 -17.89 -23.97
C LEU A 35 -17.48 -17.07 -24.27
N ARG A 36 -18.65 -17.69 -24.20
CA ARG A 36 -19.94 -16.97 -24.14
C ARG A 36 -20.15 -16.39 -22.74
N ARG A 37 -21.11 -15.46 -22.60
CA ARG A 37 -21.42 -14.87 -21.28
C ARG A 37 -21.90 -15.94 -20.30
N GLU A 38 -22.67 -16.91 -20.77
CA GLU A 38 -23.18 -18.02 -19.98
C GLU A 38 -22.04 -18.89 -19.44
N GLU A 39 -21.02 -19.13 -20.27
CA GLU A 39 -19.86 -19.94 -19.90
C GLU A 39 -18.98 -19.21 -18.89
N LEU A 40 -18.68 -17.92 -19.12
CA LEU A 40 -17.93 -17.11 -18.15
C LEU A 40 -18.69 -17.02 -16.82
N ALA A 41 -20.00 -16.79 -16.88
CA ALA A 41 -20.85 -16.70 -15.70
C ALA A 41 -20.84 -18.01 -14.89
N ALA A 42 -20.93 -19.16 -15.56
CA ALA A 42 -20.83 -20.47 -14.93
C ALA A 42 -19.45 -20.69 -14.29
N LEU A 43 -18.36 -20.40 -15.02
CA LEU A 43 -16.98 -20.55 -14.51
C LEU A 43 -16.68 -19.63 -13.31
N ALA A 44 -17.19 -18.40 -13.34
CA ALA A 44 -16.99 -17.43 -12.26
C ALA A 44 -18.02 -17.54 -11.12
N GLY A 45 -19.01 -18.43 -11.23
CA GLY A 45 -20.08 -18.59 -10.25
C GLY A 45 -20.92 -17.32 -10.05
N ILE A 46 -21.26 -16.63 -11.14
CA ILE A 46 -22.11 -15.43 -11.16
C ILE A 46 -23.31 -15.61 -12.09
N GLY A 47 -24.32 -14.75 -11.97
CA GLY A 47 -25.45 -14.75 -12.91
C GLY A 47 -25.05 -14.27 -14.32
N VAL A 48 -25.67 -14.83 -15.36
CA VAL A 48 -25.44 -14.39 -16.76
C VAL A 48 -25.77 -12.91 -16.96
N THR A 49 -26.87 -12.44 -16.35
CA THR A 49 -27.29 -11.04 -16.37
C THR A 49 -26.25 -10.13 -15.71
N TRP A 50 -25.61 -10.59 -14.64
CA TRP A 50 -24.51 -9.87 -13.98
C TRP A 50 -23.32 -9.70 -14.92
N CYS A 51 -22.90 -10.77 -15.61
CA CYS A 51 -21.84 -10.70 -16.61
C CYS A 51 -22.16 -9.65 -17.69
N ALA A 52 -23.41 -9.61 -18.18
CA ALA A 52 -23.83 -8.61 -19.17
C ALA A 52 -23.80 -7.17 -18.63
N TRP A 53 -24.24 -6.95 -17.39
CA TRP A 53 -24.24 -5.62 -16.77
C TRP A 53 -22.83 -5.08 -16.53
N ILE A 54 -21.90 -5.95 -16.13
CA ILE A 54 -20.49 -5.57 -15.96
C ILE A 54 -19.91 -5.14 -17.32
N GLU A 55 -20.09 -5.95 -18.37
CA GLU A 55 -19.60 -5.62 -19.72
C GLU A 55 -20.20 -4.33 -20.30
N GLN A 56 -21.44 -3.99 -19.92
CA GLN A 56 -22.12 -2.76 -20.32
C GLN A 56 -21.67 -1.54 -19.51
N GLY A 57 -20.87 -1.71 -18.46
CA GLY A 57 -20.46 -0.61 -17.58
C GLY A 57 -21.60 -0.03 -16.73
N ARG A 58 -22.65 -0.84 -16.45
CA ARG A 58 -23.74 -0.40 -15.57
C ARG A 58 -23.22 -0.13 -14.17
N ASP A 59 -23.89 0.75 -13.44
CA ASP A 59 -23.53 1.09 -12.07
C ASP A 59 -23.95 -0.03 -11.10
N ILE A 60 -23.13 -1.08 -11.05
CA ILE A 60 -23.30 -2.22 -10.15
C ILE A 60 -22.05 -2.40 -9.29
N ARG A 61 -22.24 -2.81 -8.04
CA ARG A 61 -21.14 -3.11 -7.14
C ARG A 61 -20.73 -4.57 -7.30
N VAL A 62 -19.60 -4.80 -7.97
CA VAL A 62 -18.96 -6.12 -8.02
C VAL A 62 -18.07 -6.28 -6.77
N SER A 63 -18.19 -7.42 -6.08
CA SER A 63 -17.36 -7.70 -4.90
C SER A 63 -15.93 -8.11 -5.30
N PRO A 64 -14.93 -7.91 -4.44
CA PRO A 64 -13.57 -8.41 -4.67
C PRO A 64 -13.51 -9.91 -5.00
N GLU A 65 -14.32 -10.73 -4.34
CA GLU A 65 -14.36 -12.18 -4.53
C GLU A 65 -14.95 -12.55 -5.90
N ALA A 66 -15.96 -11.79 -6.37
CA ALA A 66 -16.52 -11.98 -7.70
C ALA A 66 -15.49 -11.58 -8.78
N LEU A 67 -14.71 -10.51 -8.57
CA LEU A 67 -13.60 -10.13 -9.45
C LEU A 67 -12.49 -11.19 -9.48
N ALA A 68 -12.16 -11.75 -8.32
CA ALA A 68 -11.17 -12.82 -8.20
C ALA A 68 -11.58 -14.08 -8.99
N ARG A 69 -12.84 -14.50 -8.88
CA ARG A 69 -13.39 -15.61 -9.67
C ARG A 69 -13.43 -15.29 -11.16
N LEU A 70 -13.77 -14.05 -11.54
CA LEU A 70 -13.71 -13.61 -12.94
C LEU A 70 -12.28 -13.67 -13.49
N ALA A 71 -11.29 -13.19 -12.75
CA ALA A 71 -9.88 -13.27 -13.16
C ALA A 71 -9.43 -14.72 -13.37
N ASN A 72 -9.82 -15.64 -12.49
CA ASN A 72 -9.51 -17.06 -12.62
C ASN A 72 -10.22 -17.69 -13.83
N ALA A 73 -11.51 -17.42 -14.01
CA ALA A 73 -12.30 -17.92 -15.13
C ALA A 73 -11.81 -17.40 -16.49
N LEU A 74 -11.24 -16.20 -16.52
CA LEU A 74 -10.61 -15.59 -17.69
C LEU A 74 -9.15 -16.01 -17.88
N ALA A 75 -8.60 -16.84 -17.00
CA ALA A 75 -7.20 -17.24 -17.00
C ALA A 75 -6.23 -16.06 -17.13
N LEU A 76 -6.52 -14.95 -16.44
CA LEU A 76 -5.71 -13.73 -16.51
C LEU A 76 -4.30 -13.99 -15.98
N THR A 77 -3.31 -13.43 -16.66
CA THR A 77 -1.95 -13.32 -16.14
C THR A 77 -1.92 -12.45 -14.87
N PRO A 78 -0.84 -12.54 -14.05
CA PRO A 78 -0.73 -11.69 -12.86
C PRO A 78 -0.86 -10.18 -13.14
N ALA A 79 -0.32 -9.70 -14.27
CA ALA A 79 -0.42 -8.31 -14.67
C ALA A 79 -1.85 -7.90 -15.08
N GLU A 80 -2.53 -8.74 -15.85
CA GLU A 80 -3.93 -8.53 -16.24
C GLU A 80 -4.87 -8.57 -15.04
N ARG A 81 -4.62 -9.47 -14.08
CA ARG A 81 -5.37 -9.53 -12.83
C ARG A 81 -5.18 -8.26 -12.01
N ALA A 82 -3.95 -7.78 -11.84
CA ALA A 82 -3.69 -6.51 -11.15
C ALA A 82 -4.44 -5.34 -11.80
N TYR A 83 -4.42 -5.26 -13.14
CA TYR A 83 -5.13 -4.23 -13.89
C TYR A 83 -6.66 -4.33 -13.78
N LEU A 84 -7.23 -5.55 -13.74
CA LEU A 84 -8.66 -5.76 -13.49
C LEU A 84 -9.10 -5.11 -12.16
N PHE A 85 -8.34 -5.35 -11.10
CA PHE A 85 -8.62 -4.83 -9.76
C PHE A 85 -8.43 -3.30 -9.68
N GLU A 86 -7.43 -2.76 -10.40
CA GLU A 86 -7.24 -1.32 -10.57
C GLU A 86 -8.46 -0.66 -11.25
N LEU A 87 -8.93 -1.20 -12.38
CA LEU A 87 -10.12 -0.71 -13.08
C LEU A 87 -11.39 -0.78 -12.21
N ALA A 88 -11.49 -1.82 -11.39
CA ALA A 88 -12.61 -1.99 -10.47
C ALA A 88 -12.49 -1.12 -9.20
N GLY A 89 -11.35 -0.45 -8.98
CA GLY A 89 -11.07 0.27 -7.74
C GLY A 89 -11.25 -0.63 -6.52
N ARG A 90 -10.76 -1.87 -6.62
CA ARG A 90 -10.85 -2.90 -5.57
C ARG A 90 -9.49 -3.52 -5.33
N ARG A 91 -9.31 -4.08 -4.14
CA ARG A 91 -8.14 -4.90 -3.83
C ARG A 91 -8.40 -6.33 -4.28
N ASP A 92 -7.37 -6.96 -4.78
CA ASP A 92 -7.35 -8.38 -5.03
C ASP A 92 -7.26 -9.16 -3.70
N PRO A 93 -8.27 -9.98 -3.34
CA PRO A 93 -8.24 -10.77 -2.11
C PRO A 93 -7.19 -11.89 -2.15
N ASP A 94 -6.81 -12.35 -3.35
CA ASP A 94 -5.84 -13.43 -3.54
C ASP A 94 -4.44 -12.90 -3.90
N ALA A 95 -4.26 -11.58 -3.97
CA ALA A 95 -2.94 -11.02 -4.23
C ALA A 95 -1.97 -11.53 -3.15
N PRO A 96 -0.78 -12.03 -3.55
CA PRO A 96 0.18 -12.55 -2.59
C PRO A 96 0.44 -11.47 -1.54
N ARG A 97 0.17 -11.82 -0.28
CA ARG A 97 0.53 -10.97 0.84
C ARG A 97 2.05 -10.96 0.86
N SER A 98 2.65 -9.78 0.72
CA SER A 98 4.06 -9.66 0.98
C SER A 98 4.31 -9.99 2.45
N GLU A 99 4.93 -11.14 2.67
CA GLU A 99 5.55 -11.45 3.95
C GLU A 99 6.56 -10.34 4.27
N PRO A 100 6.67 -9.91 5.54
CA PRO A 100 7.78 -9.06 5.96
C PRO A 100 9.07 -9.77 5.57
N MET A 101 9.74 -9.28 4.53
CA MET A 101 10.99 -9.89 4.09
C MET A 101 12.05 -9.59 5.16
N PRO A 102 12.91 -10.56 5.54
CA PRO A 102 14.03 -10.31 6.44
C PRO A 102 14.96 -9.18 5.96
N GLN A 103 14.91 -8.89 4.66
CA GLN A 103 15.69 -7.87 4.00
C GLN A 103 14.83 -7.10 3.00
N ALA A 104 15.06 -5.79 2.90
CA ALA A 104 14.41 -4.94 1.88
C ALA A 104 14.60 -5.50 0.45
N PRO A 105 13.62 -5.28 -0.45
CA PRO A 105 13.81 -5.55 -1.88
C PRO A 105 15.10 -4.92 -2.39
N ARG A 106 15.83 -5.65 -3.25
CA ARG A 106 17.15 -5.22 -3.75
C ARG A 106 17.10 -3.82 -4.38
N SER A 107 16.03 -3.50 -5.12
CA SER A 107 15.84 -2.18 -5.73
C SER A 107 15.68 -1.07 -4.69
N VAL A 108 14.88 -1.29 -3.64
CA VAL A 108 14.70 -0.33 -2.54
C VAL A 108 16.01 -0.10 -1.81
N ARG A 109 16.74 -1.18 -1.48
CA ARG A 109 18.06 -1.10 -0.85
C ARG A 109 19.05 -0.29 -1.69
N ALA A 110 19.17 -0.61 -2.98
CA ALA A 110 20.10 0.08 -3.89
C ALA A 110 19.77 1.59 -3.99
N LEU A 111 18.49 1.95 -4.03
CA LEU A 111 18.07 3.36 -4.05
C LEU A 111 18.42 4.10 -2.76
N VAL A 112 18.21 3.46 -1.60
CA VAL A 112 18.60 4.01 -0.29
C VAL A 112 20.12 4.23 -0.23
N GLU A 113 20.90 3.23 -0.61
CA GLU A 113 22.37 3.27 -0.58
C GLU A 113 22.94 4.33 -1.53
N ALA A 114 22.25 4.61 -2.65
CA ALA A 114 22.65 5.64 -3.60
C ALA A 114 22.36 7.09 -3.14
N GLN A 115 21.58 7.30 -2.07
CA GLN A 115 21.28 8.65 -1.58
C GLN A 115 22.43 9.23 -0.76
N ALA A 116 22.80 10.48 -1.04
CA ALA A 116 23.76 11.25 -0.24
C ALA A 116 23.16 11.78 1.08
N HIS A 117 21.84 11.97 1.13
CA HIS A 117 21.12 12.49 2.29
C HIS A 117 20.39 11.38 3.04
N PRO A 118 19.90 11.60 4.28
CA PRO A 118 19.22 10.58 5.05
C PRO A 118 18.10 9.90 4.25
N ALA A 119 18.23 8.58 4.07
CA ALA A 119 17.27 7.77 3.35
C ALA A 119 17.05 6.43 4.03
N TYR A 120 15.81 5.95 3.99
CA TYR A 120 15.43 4.65 4.55
C TYR A 120 14.22 4.05 3.83
N GLY A 121 14.15 2.72 3.85
CA GLY A 121 13.03 1.94 3.35
C GLY A 121 12.12 1.48 4.49
N LEU A 122 10.81 1.56 4.29
CA LEU A 122 9.80 0.99 5.18
C LEU A 122 9.05 -0.14 4.50
N ASP A 123 8.77 -1.21 5.23
CA ASP A 123 7.82 -2.25 4.82
C ASP A 123 6.36 -1.85 5.12
N ARG A 124 5.41 -2.75 4.82
CA ARG A 124 3.97 -2.51 5.05
C ARG A 124 3.60 -2.32 6.52
N LEU A 125 4.40 -2.86 7.45
CA LEU A 125 4.23 -2.73 8.90
C LEU A 125 4.96 -1.50 9.44
N TRP A 126 5.58 -0.69 8.57
CA TRP A 126 6.39 0.47 8.93
C TRP A 126 7.66 0.11 9.72
N ASN A 127 8.20 -1.08 9.49
CA ASN A 127 9.55 -1.43 9.93
C ASN A 127 10.58 -0.87 8.97
N ALA A 128 11.64 -0.25 9.49
CA ALA A 128 12.81 0.11 8.71
C ALA A 128 13.51 -1.17 8.21
N CYS A 129 13.43 -1.42 6.90
CA CYS A 129 14.00 -2.62 6.27
C CYS A 129 15.39 -2.38 5.65
N CYS A 130 15.75 -1.12 5.40
CA CYS A 130 17.08 -0.67 5.00
C CYS A 130 17.23 0.83 5.27
N TRP A 131 18.46 1.31 5.45
CA TRP A 131 18.78 2.73 5.68
C TRP A 131 20.24 2.99 5.28
N ASN A 132 20.57 4.25 4.98
CA ASN A 132 21.96 4.66 4.74
C ASN A 132 22.60 5.25 6.01
N ALA A 133 23.91 5.48 5.97
CA ALA A 133 24.66 6.01 7.12
C ALA A 133 24.16 7.38 7.59
N ALA A 134 23.72 8.25 6.67
CA ALA A 134 23.17 9.56 7.01
C ALA A 134 21.84 9.43 7.80
N ALA A 135 21.00 8.46 7.45
CA ALA A 135 19.79 8.15 8.22
C ALA A 135 20.12 7.53 9.58
N GLU A 136 21.10 6.63 9.65
CA GLU A 136 21.55 6.06 10.92
C GLU A 136 22.05 7.13 11.90
N HIS A 137 22.83 8.09 11.39
CA HIS A 137 23.31 9.24 12.16
C HIS A 137 22.15 10.09 12.69
N LEU A 138 21.27 10.55 11.79
CA LEU A 138 20.13 11.41 12.18
C LEU A 138 19.16 10.72 13.15
N PHE A 139 18.90 9.43 12.93
CA PHE A 139 17.93 8.64 13.68
C PHE A 139 18.60 7.60 14.59
N SER A 140 19.68 7.96 15.29
CA SER A 140 20.48 7.05 16.12
C SER A 140 19.70 6.31 17.22
N GLY A 141 18.57 6.87 17.68
CA GLY A 141 17.65 6.19 18.61
C GLY A 141 16.71 5.15 17.98
N TRP A 142 16.68 5.04 16.65
CA TRP A 142 15.78 4.18 15.88
C TRP A 142 16.53 3.25 14.93
N LEU A 143 17.53 3.76 14.24
CA LEU A 143 18.34 3.07 13.24
C LEU A 143 19.70 2.69 13.85
N GLY A 144 20.27 1.56 13.40
CA GLY A 144 21.51 0.99 13.97
C GLY A 144 21.34 -0.33 14.76
N PRO A 145 22.42 -0.99 15.18
CA PRO A 145 22.35 -2.32 15.80
C PRO A 145 21.50 -2.36 17.08
N GLY A 146 20.70 -3.40 17.27
CA GLY A 146 19.95 -3.66 18.51
C GLY A 146 18.68 -2.83 18.74
N GLN A 147 18.38 -1.82 17.92
CA GLN A 147 17.15 -1.02 18.09
C GLN A 147 15.92 -1.70 17.49
N GLN A 148 14.76 -1.44 18.08
CA GLN A 148 13.45 -1.77 17.51
C GLN A 148 13.23 -0.95 16.23
N LYS A 149 12.98 -1.63 15.10
CA LYS A 149 12.95 -0.99 13.78
C LYS A 149 11.61 -0.44 13.35
N ASN A 150 10.56 -0.66 14.13
CA ASN A 150 9.25 -0.14 13.82
C ASN A 150 9.16 1.37 14.12
N LEU A 151 8.84 2.16 13.10
CA LEU A 151 8.78 3.63 13.20
C LEU A 151 7.68 4.11 14.16
N LEU A 152 6.55 3.41 14.24
CA LEU A 152 5.49 3.76 15.19
C LEU A 152 5.92 3.48 16.62
N ARG A 153 6.53 2.31 16.87
CA ARG A 153 7.07 1.97 18.20
C ARG A 153 8.08 3.03 18.63
N TYR A 154 9.10 3.28 17.82
CA TYR A 154 10.09 4.34 18.10
C TYR A 154 9.42 5.67 18.44
N THR A 155 8.53 6.16 17.57
CA THR A 155 7.93 7.48 17.75
C THR A 155 7.08 7.56 19.02
N PHE A 156 6.30 6.53 19.35
CA PHE A 156 5.31 6.61 20.42
C PHE A 156 5.79 6.09 21.78
N THR A 157 6.85 5.28 21.83
CA THR A 157 7.32 4.62 23.06
C THR A 157 8.73 5.04 23.48
N GLU A 158 9.61 5.41 22.53
CA GLU A 158 11.01 5.72 22.87
C GLU A 158 11.20 7.18 23.31
N PRO A 159 11.83 7.44 24.47
CA PRO A 159 12.10 8.81 24.92
C PRO A 159 12.98 9.60 23.95
N SER A 160 13.91 8.94 23.27
CA SER A 160 14.82 9.57 22.29
C SER A 160 14.08 10.20 21.11
N ALA A 161 12.90 9.69 20.74
CA ALA A 161 12.05 10.30 19.72
C ALA A 161 11.52 11.67 20.16
N ARG A 162 11.23 11.86 21.45
CA ARG A 162 10.74 13.14 22.00
C ARG A 162 11.83 14.20 22.04
N THR A 163 13.08 13.78 22.25
CA THR A 163 14.23 14.68 22.21
C THR A 163 14.55 15.09 20.78
N LEU A 164 14.46 14.16 19.83
CA LEU A 164 14.80 14.41 18.43
C LEU A 164 13.73 15.23 17.70
N LEU A 165 12.46 15.03 18.01
CA LEU A 165 11.34 15.64 17.27
C LEU A 165 10.81 16.87 18.00
N PRO A 166 11.01 18.10 17.48
CA PRO A 166 10.28 19.27 17.98
C PRO A 166 8.77 19.07 17.75
N ASP A 167 7.95 19.59 18.68
CA ASP A 167 6.50 19.42 18.67
C ASP A 167 6.07 17.95 18.47
N TRP A 168 6.73 17.06 19.22
CA TRP A 168 6.62 15.60 19.08
C TRP A 168 5.18 15.08 18.96
N GLU A 169 4.23 15.60 19.72
CA GLU A 169 2.82 15.15 19.65
C GLU A 169 2.20 15.43 18.27
N ASP A 170 2.42 16.61 17.71
CA ASP A 170 1.93 16.98 16.38
C ASP A 170 2.63 16.17 15.29
N ARG A 171 3.90 15.84 15.49
CA ARG A 171 4.66 14.96 14.61
C ARG A 171 4.13 13.53 14.64
N ALA A 172 3.85 13.00 15.82
CA ALA A 172 3.27 11.68 16.03
C ALA A 172 1.86 11.58 15.45
N ALA A 173 1.04 12.62 15.60
CA ALA A 173 -0.30 12.69 15.01
C ALA A 173 -0.26 12.63 13.47
N ARG A 174 0.64 13.39 12.84
CA ARG A 174 0.83 13.36 11.38
C ARG A 174 1.29 11.98 10.89
N LEU A 175 2.27 11.39 11.58
CA LEU A 175 2.75 10.03 11.30
C LEU A 175 1.62 8.99 11.38
N LEU A 176 0.77 9.09 12.41
CA LEU A 176 -0.35 8.17 12.60
C LEU A 176 -1.43 8.33 11.53
N ALA A 177 -1.70 9.55 11.07
CA ALA A 177 -2.63 9.79 9.97
C ALA A 177 -2.15 9.12 8.67
N GLU A 178 -0.84 9.19 8.37
CA GLU A 178 -0.25 8.49 7.24
C GLU A 178 -0.36 6.97 7.37
N PHE A 179 -0.04 6.42 8.54
CA PHE A 179 -0.17 4.99 8.81
C PHE A 179 -1.63 4.51 8.69
N ARG A 180 -2.60 5.28 9.19
CA ARG A 180 -4.02 4.95 9.09
C ARG A 180 -4.47 4.79 7.63
N ALA A 181 -3.97 5.64 6.74
CA ALA A 181 -4.29 5.54 5.32
C ALA A 181 -3.78 4.22 4.69
N ASP A 182 -2.64 3.70 5.15
CA ASP A 182 -2.14 2.40 4.69
C ASP A 182 -2.89 1.24 5.38
N TYR A 183 -3.18 1.37 6.67
CA TYR A 183 -4.01 0.42 7.41
C TYR A 183 -5.40 0.24 6.76
N ALA A 184 -6.03 1.33 6.32
CA ALA A 184 -7.31 1.29 5.62
C ALA A 184 -7.24 0.56 4.26
N ARG A 185 -6.08 0.51 3.63
CA ARG A 185 -5.85 -0.29 2.40
C ARG A 185 -5.58 -1.76 2.71
N ALA A 186 -5.34 -2.09 3.98
CA ALA A 186 -4.92 -3.39 4.45
C ALA A 186 -5.77 -3.92 5.63
N LEU A 187 -7.08 -3.67 5.65
CA LEU A 187 -7.97 -4.04 6.76
C LEU A 187 -7.96 -5.53 7.12
N ASP A 188 -7.75 -6.42 6.14
CA ASP A 188 -7.70 -7.88 6.36
C ASP A 188 -6.30 -8.40 6.76
N ASP A 189 -5.37 -7.50 7.05
CA ASP A 189 -4.00 -7.80 7.43
C ASP A 189 -3.88 -7.98 8.95
N ALA A 190 -3.89 -9.25 9.38
CA ALA A 190 -3.82 -9.63 10.78
C ALA A 190 -2.58 -9.05 11.50
N ALA A 191 -1.44 -8.93 10.81
CA ALA A 191 -0.23 -8.38 11.41
C ALA A 191 -0.34 -6.87 11.64
N MET A 192 -0.96 -6.12 10.72
CA MET A 192 -1.25 -4.70 10.96
C MET A 192 -2.27 -4.51 12.07
N ALA A 193 -3.31 -5.36 12.14
CA ALA A 193 -4.30 -5.31 13.20
C ALA A 193 -3.67 -5.58 14.58
N GLN A 194 -2.77 -6.58 14.66
CA GLN A 194 -2.01 -6.89 15.86
C GLN A 194 -1.11 -5.72 16.29
N LEU A 195 -0.37 -5.11 15.35
CA LEU A 195 0.45 -3.93 15.64
C LEU A 195 -0.39 -2.79 16.23
N VAL A 196 -1.57 -2.51 15.66
CA VAL A 196 -2.46 -1.48 16.20
C VAL A 196 -2.92 -1.82 17.61
N ALA A 197 -3.29 -3.07 17.89
CA ALA A 197 -3.70 -3.50 19.21
C ALA A 197 -2.58 -3.31 20.25
N GLU A 198 -1.35 -3.72 19.91
CA GLU A 198 -0.17 -3.54 20.75
C GLU A 198 0.13 -2.06 21.00
N MET A 199 0.17 -1.24 19.95
CA MET A 199 0.41 0.21 20.07
C MET A 199 -0.66 0.91 20.91
N LYS A 200 -1.93 0.50 20.78
CA LYS A 200 -3.01 0.99 21.64
C LYS A 200 -2.79 0.59 23.10
N ALA A 201 -2.23 -0.58 23.39
CA ALA A 201 -1.94 -0.99 24.76
C ALA A 201 -0.74 -0.21 25.35
N GLU A 202 0.31 -0.02 24.56
CA GLU A 202 1.59 0.53 24.99
C GLU A 202 1.63 2.07 25.07
N SER A 203 0.82 2.78 24.27
CA SER A 203 0.85 4.26 24.23
C SER A 203 -0.54 4.87 24.36
N ALA A 204 -0.75 5.60 25.46
CA ALA A 204 -1.99 6.35 25.70
C ALA A 204 -2.22 7.43 24.63
N LEU A 205 -1.15 8.09 24.16
CA LEU A 205 -1.23 9.07 23.08
C LEU A 205 -1.67 8.39 21.78
N PHE A 206 -1.06 7.26 21.41
CA PHE A 206 -1.46 6.51 20.22
C PHE A 206 -2.93 6.13 20.27
N ARG A 207 -3.39 5.58 21.41
CA ARG A 207 -4.79 5.19 21.62
C ARG A 207 -5.74 6.37 21.39
N ARG A 208 -5.47 7.50 22.05
CA ARG A 208 -6.27 8.72 21.94
C ARG A 208 -6.37 9.20 20.49
N LEU A 209 -5.24 9.31 19.79
CA LEU A 209 -5.19 9.78 18.40
C LEU A 209 -5.80 8.76 17.43
N TRP A 210 -5.65 7.46 17.68
CA TRP A 210 -6.26 6.41 16.88
C TRP A 210 -7.79 6.45 16.97
N ASP A 211 -8.33 6.58 18.18
CA ASP A 211 -9.77 6.57 18.42
C ASP A 211 -10.46 7.87 17.99
N ALA A 212 -9.74 9.00 18.00
CA ALA A 212 -10.24 10.29 17.51
C ALA A 212 -10.50 10.35 15.99
N GLN A 213 -9.99 9.37 15.23
CA GLN A 213 -10.11 9.30 13.76
C GLN A 213 -9.70 10.57 13.00
N SER A 214 -8.84 11.39 13.58
CA SER A 214 -8.37 12.62 12.95
C SER A 214 -7.68 12.30 11.62
N VAL A 215 -8.27 12.77 10.51
CA VAL A 215 -7.69 12.66 9.17
C VAL A 215 -7.02 13.99 8.84
N SER A 216 -5.69 14.00 8.86
CA SER A 216 -4.92 15.14 8.35
C SER A 216 -4.54 14.90 6.89
N VAL A 217 -4.55 15.97 6.09
CA VAL A 217 -4.08 15.93 4.70
C VAL A 217 -2.61 15.51 4.68
N ARG A 218 -2.27 14.60 3.76
CA ARG A 218 -0.88 14.18 3.52
C ARG A 218 -0.10 15.39 2.99
N GLU A 219 0.83 15.88 3.79
CA GLU A 219 1.87 16.78 3.29
C GLU A 219 3.22 16.19 3.66
N GLY A 220 3.93 15.72 2.62
CA GLY A 220 5.38 15.84 2.60
C GLY A 220 5.78 17.30 2.83
N GLY A 221 7.07 17.55 3.00
CA GLY A 221 7.54 18.91 3.26
C GLY A 221 8.40 19.01 4.49
N GLN A 222 8.57 20.23 4.97
CA GLN A 222 9.61 20.57 5.92
C GLN A 222 9.48 19.79 7.24
N ARG A 223 10.61 19.25 7.69
CA ARG A 223 10.82 18.49 8.92
C ARG A 223 12.00 19.10 9.64
N THR A 224 11.78 19.46 10.89
CA THR A 224 12.83 19.90 11.79
C THR A 224 13.16 18.79 12.77
N PHE A 225 14.43 18.71 13.15
CA PHE A 225 14.95 17.73 14.11
C PHE A 225 15.91 18.45 15.05
N LEU A 226 15.95 18.04 16.32
CA LEU A 226 16.92 18.51 17.30
C LEU A 226 17.92 17.39 17.55
N HIS A 227 18.93 17.29 16.68
CA HIS A 227 19.94 16.25 16.78
C HIS A 227 20.86 16.53 17.99
N PRO A 228 21.14 15.54 18.86
CA PRO A 228 21.92 15.77 20.08
C PRO A 228 23.34 16.27 19.82
N LEU A 229 23.92 15.99 18.65
CA LEU A 229 25.29 16.41 18.30
C LEU A 229 25.31 17.61 17.34
N ASP A 230 24.39 17.67 16.39
CA ASP A 230 24.41 18.68 15.31
C ASP A 230 23.43 19.83 15.55
N GLY A 231 22.63 19.76 16.62
CA GLY A 231 21.64 20.77 16.94
C GLY A 231 20.42 20.75 16.00
N PRO A 232 19.78 21.92 15.76
CA PRO A 232 18.62 22.01 14.89
C PRO A 232 18.96 21.72 13.43
N LEU A 233 18.28 20.74 12.84
CA LEU A 233 18.39 20.37 11.43
C LEU A 233 17.04 20.52 10.75
N ALA A 234 17.03 20.88 9.46
CA ALA A 234 15.83 21.02 8.65
C ALA A 234 15.95 20.31 7.30
N TYR A 235 14.94 19.52 6.96
CA TYR A 235 14.88 18.75 5.73
C TYR A 235 13.50 18.83 5.09
N GLU A 236 13.43 18.68 3.77
CA GLU A 236 12.21 18.37 3.06
C GLU A 236 12.07 16.85 2.94
N GLN A 237 10.97 16.30 3.46
CA GLN A 237 10.70 14.86 3.39
C GLN A 237 9.91 14.52 2.14
N HIS A 238 10.44 13.58 1.36
CA HIS A 238 9.77 12.96 0.22
C HIS A 238 9.56 11.47 0.45
N THR A 239 8.46 10.93 -0.05
CA THR A 239 8.12 9.52 0.06
C THR A 239 7.76 8.97 -1.31
N PHE A 240 8.47 7.93 -1.73
CA PHE A 240 8.30 7.25 -3.00
C PHE A 240 7.77 5.84 -2.74
N ILE A 241 6.84 5.39 -3.59
CA ILE A 241 6.27 4.04 -3.53
C ILE A 241 6.68 3.32 -4.81
N PRO A 242 7.45 2.23 -4.75
CA PRO A 242 7.79 1.44 -5.93
C PRO A 242 6.52 0.84 -6.55
N ALA A 243 6.33 1.01 -7.86
CA ALA A 243 5.12 0.53 -8.55
C ALA A 243 4.92 -0.99 -8.44
N GLU A 244 6.01 -1.76 -8.50
CA GLU A 244 5.98 -3.24 -8.38
C GLU A 244 5.87 -3.73 -6.93
N ARG A 245 6.15 -2.86 -5.95
CA ARG A 245 6.21 -3.16 -4.52
C ARG A 245 5.56 -2.05 -3.71
N VAL A 246 4.26 -1.87 -3.92
CA VAL A 246 3.45 -0.83 -3.24
C VAL A 246 3.32 -1.03 -1.73
N ASP A 247 3.72 -2.20 -1.25
CA ASP A 247 3.91 -2.59 0.13
C ASP A 247 5.19 -2.03 0.77
N TYR A 248 6.05 -1.36 -0.01
CA TYR A 248 7.25 -0.69 0.47
C TYR A 248 7.20 0.81 0.21
N LYS A 249 7.95 1.56 1.02
CA LYS A 249 8.17 2.99 0.84
C LYS A 249 9.65 3.29 0.91
N LEU A 250 10.12 4.22 0.08
CA LEU A 250 11.40 4.88 0.22
C LEU A 250 11.15 6.29 0.75
N VAL A 251 11.77 6.63 1.87
CA VAL A 251 11.76 8.00 2.41
C VAL A 251 13.14 8.61 2.23
N VAL A 252 13.19 9.84 1.74
CA VAL A 252 14.41 10.63 1.57
C VAL A 252 14.20 12.01 2.18
N LEU A 253 15.20 12.50 2.91
CA LEU A 253 15.22 13.81 3.54
C LEU A 253 16.24 14.70 2.82
N PHE A 254 15.78 15.54 1.90
CA PHE A 254 16.67 16.52 1.25
C PHE A 254 16.89 17.70 2.20
N PRO A 255 18.10 18.27 2.29
CA PRO A 255 18.29 19.51 3.04
C PRO A 255 17.29 20.54 2.53
N GLY A 256 16.57 21.20 3.43
CA GLY A 256 15.72 22.31 3.01
C GLY A 256 16.58 23.33 2.29
N THR A 257 16.11 23.89 1.19
CA THR A 257 16.71 25.07 0.57
C THR A 257 16.58 26.25 1.54
N GLY A 258 17.49 26.33 2.51
CA GLY A 258 17.74 27.56 3.25
C GLY A 258 18.41 28.55 2.29
N GLY A 259 17.84 29.73 2.16
CA GLY A 259 18.51 30.89 1.54
C GLY A 259 19.68 31.38 2.38
#